data_AF-A0A6B3F598-F1
#
_entry.id   AF-A0A6B3F598-F1
#
_cell.length_a   1.000
_cell.length_b   1.000
_cell.length_c   1.000
_cell.angle_alpha   90.00
_cell.angle_beta   90.00
_cell.angle_gamma   90.00
#
_symmetry.space_group_name_H-M   'P 1'
#
loop_
_entity.id
_entity.type
_entity.pdbx_description
1 polymer ?
#
loop_
_entity_poly.entity_id
_entity_poly.type
_entity_poly.pdbx_seq_one_letter_code
_entity_poly.pdbx_strand_id
1 'polypeptide(L)'
;VLERRGMTGIADSIAHETLVTPATWHARGHAAGTPFSAAHTFAQTGPFRPRNLVRGTSNAVLAGCGTTPGVGVPTVLLSGKLAAARITGGPR
;
A
#
# COMPACT_ATOMS: atom_id res chain seq x y z
N VAL A 1 -10.15 -28.04 6.73
CA VAL A 1 -8.70 -28.15 7.04
C VAL A 1 -8.40 -27.70 8.46
N LEU A 2 -8.90 -26.55 8.91
CA LEU A 2 -8.63 -25.97 10.25
C LEU A 2 -9.18 -26.81 11.42
N GLU A 3 -10.39 -27.35 11.29
CA GLU A 3 -10.98 -28.31 12.24
C GLU A 3 -10.04 -29.50 12.52
N ARG A 4 -9.50 -30.11 11.45
CA ARG A 4 -8.51 -31.21 11.55
C ARG A 4 -7.15 -30.77 12.12
N ARG A 5 -6.92 -29.47 12.29
CA ARG A 5 -5.71 -28.89 12.91
C ARG A 5 -5.98 -28.41 14.35
N GLY A 6 -7.11 -28.81 14.94
CA GLY A 6 -7.44 -28.52 16.34
C GLY A 6 -8.22 -27.23 16.57
N MET A 7 -8.60 -26.49 15.52
CA MET A 7 -9.52 -25.37 15.64
C MET A 7 -10.96 -25.88 15.56
N THR A 8 -11.38 -26.63 16.57
CA THR A 8 -12.67 -27.33 16.58
C THR A 8 -13.86 -26.39 16.76
N GLY A 9 -14.91 -26.53 15.96
CA GLY A 9 -16.11 -25.68 16.01
C GLY A 9 -15.90 -24.30 15.38
N ILE A 10 -14.83 -24.11 14.61
CA ILE A 10 -14.57 -22.84 13.91
C ILE A 10 -15.63 -22.58 12.85
N ALA A 11 -16.14 -23.63 12.17
CA ALA A 11 -17.20 -23.46 11.18
C ALA A 11 -18.51 -22.98 11.82
N ASP A 12 -18.91 -23.62 12.91
CA ASP A 12 -20.17 -23.35 13.60
C ASP A 12 -20.17 -22.01 14.37
N SER A 13 -18.99 -21.44 14.62
CA SER A 13 -18.83 -20.15 15.33
C SER A 13 -18.77 -18.93 14.41
N ILE A 14 -18.83 -19.10 13.09
CA ILE A 14 -18.85 -17.98 12.13
C ILE A 14 -20.21 -17.28 12.20
N ALA A 15 -20.24 -16.06 12.72
CA ALA A 15 -21.42 -15.19 12.68
C ALA A 15 -21.50 -14.38 11.37
N HIS A 16 -20.35 -13.98 10.82
CA HIS A 16 -20.24 -13.17 9.62
C HIS A 16 -19.02 -13.56 8.80
N GLU A 17 -19.17 -13.58 7.48
CA GLU A 17 -18.08 -13.85 6.54
C GLU A 17 -18.00 -12.72 5.50
N THR A 18 -16.77 -12.39 5.09
CA THR A 18 -16.53 -11.48 3.97
C THR A 18 -15.34 -11.98 3.17
N LEU A 19 -15.53 -12.16 1.87
CA LEU A 19 -14.48 -12.53 0.93
C LEU A 19 -14.08 -11.31 0.11
N VAL A 20 -12.81 -10.93 0.19
CA VAL A 20 -12.22 -9.87 -0.64
C VAL A 20 -11.17 -10.49 -1.53
N THR A 21 -11.33 -10.32 -2.84
CA THR A 21 -10.42 -10.85 -3.86
C THR A 21 -9.75 -9.72 -4.63
N PRO A 22 -8.74 -9.99 -5.47
CA PRO A 22 -8.21 -8.99 -6.38
C PRO A 22 -9.27 -8.35 -7.29
N ALA A 23 -10.30 -9.10 -7.69
CA ALA A 23 -11.42 -8.55 -8.46
C ALA A 23 -12.25 -7.55 -7.62
N THR A 24 -12.46 -7.83 -6.33
CA THR A 24 -13.11 -6.88 -5.40
C THR A 24 -12.32 -5.58 -5.29
N TRP A 25 -10.98 -5.66 -5.23
CA TRP A 25 -10.14 -4.47 -5.20
C TRP A 25 -10.16 -3.69 -6.49
N HIS A 26 -10.10 -4.38 -7.62
CA HIS A 26 -10.20 -3.75 -8.93
C HIS A 26 -11.52 -2.99 -9.10
N ALA A 27 -12.65 -3.60 -8.70
CA ALA A 27 -13.97 -2.97 -8.70
C ALA A 27 -14.05 -1.73 -7.78
N ARG A 28 -13.20 -1.66 -6.75
CA ARG A 28 -13.06 -0.50 -5.85
C ARG A 28 -12.07 0.57 -6.36
N GLY A 29 -11.57 0.42 -7.59
CA GLY A 29 -10.64 1.38 -8.21
C GLY A 29 -9.17 1.15 -7.87
N HIS A 30 -8.81 0.05 -7.19
CA HIS A 30 -7.41 -0.29 -7.00
C HIS A 30 -6.81 -0.83 -8.30
N ALA A 31 -5.84 -0.10 -8.85
CA ALA A 31 -5.09 -0.52 -10.02
C ALA A 31 -4.51 -1.93 -9.83
N ALA A 32 -4.61 -2.76 -10.88
CA ALA A 32 -4.20 -4.16 -10.87
C ALA A 32 -4.79 -5.04 -9.74
N GLY A 33 -5.89 -4.62 -9.09
CA GLY A 33 -6.56 -5.43 -8.07
C GLY A 33 -5.75 -5.58 -6.78
N THR A 34 -4.86 -4.63 -6.46
CA THR A 34 -4.00 -4.69 -5.28
C THR A 34 -4.15 -3.45 -4.38
N PRO A 35 -4.32 -3.62 -3.06
CA PRO A 35 -4.30 -2.49 -2.12
C PRO A 35 -2.87 -2.05 -1.78
N PHE A 36 -1.84 -2.74 -2.29
CA PHE A 36 -0.44 -2.57 -1.89
C PHE A 36 0.44 -1.84 -2.93
N SER A 37 -0.15 -1.37 -4.04
CA SER A 37 0.58 -0.75 -5.15
C SER A 37 1.64 -1.70 -5.75
N ALA A 38 2.84 -1.18 -6.09
CA ALA A 38 3.92 -1.96 -6.72
C ALA A 38 4.35 -3.17 -5.86
N ALA A 39 4.71 -4.27 -6.53
CA ALA A 39 5.08 -5.52 -5.87
C ALA A 39 6.46 -5.44 -5.21
N HIS A 40 6.77 -6.42 -4.35
CA HIS A 40 8.05 -6.52 -3.66
C HIS A 40 9.10 -7.28 -4.48
N THR A 41 9.19 -6.96 -5.77
CA THR A 41 10.30 -7.46 -6.59
C THR A 41 11.54 -6.59 -6.36
N PHE A 42 12.72 -7.13 -6.66
CA PHE A 42 13.97 -6.36 -6.55
C PHE A 42 13.90 -5.02 -7.29
N ALA A 43 13.33 -5.01 -8.50
CA ALA A 43 13.20 -3.82 -9.33
C ALA A 43 12.08 -2.84 -8.90
N GLN A 44 11.23 -3.21 -7.93
CA GLN A 44 10.10 -2.40 -7.47
C GLN A 44 10.17 -2.03 -5.97
N THR A 45 11.29 -2.36 -5.32
CA THR A 45 11.52 -2.09 -3.90
C THR A 45 12.65 -1.08 -3.67
N GLY A 46 12.65 -0.48 -2.48
CA GLY A 46 13.74 0.38 -2.01
C GLY A 46 14.09 1.52 -2.99
N PRO A 47 15.38 1.68 -3.36
CA PRO A 47 15.83 2.73 -4.28
C PRO A 47 15.26 2.64 -5.70
N PHE A 48 14.80 1.46 -6.13
CA PHE A 48 14.27 1.23 -7.48
C PHE A 48 12.77 1.54 -7.60
N ARG A 49 12.13 1.83 -6.47
CA ARG A 49 10.73 2.23 -6.44
C ARG A 49 10.52 3.57 -7.18
N PRO A 50 9.36 3.79 -7.83
CA PRO A 50 9.09 5.06 -8.50
C PRO A 50 9.31 6.26 -7.57
N ARG A 51 10.06 7.25 -8.05
CA ARG A 51 10.33 8.48 -7.30
C ARG A 51 9.05 9.28 -7.08
N ASN A 52 9.02 10.07 -6.02
CA ASN A 52 7.84 10.87 -5.66
C ASN A 52 7.77 12.24 -6.36
N LEU A 53 8.73 12.57 -7.23
CA LEU A 53 8.70 13.79 -8.03
C LEU A 53 8.12 13.50 -9.41
N VAL A 54 7.13 14.29 -9.80
CA VAL A 54 6.44 14.15 -11.09
C VAL A 54 7.30 14.78 -12.19
N ARG A 55 7.65 13.99 -13.20
CA ARG A 55 8.46 14.48 -14.33
C ARG A 55 7.71 15.58 -15.08
N GLY A 56 8.37 16.70 -15.36
CA GLY A 56 7.80 17.81 -16.12
C GLY A 56 7.08 18.87 -15.29
N THR A 57 7.06 18.74 -13.96
CA THR A 57 6.53 19.77 -13.06
C THR A 57 7.45 20.02 -11.87
N SER A 58 7.51 21.27 -11.42
CA SER A 58 8.25 21.70 -10.24
C SER A 58 7.39 21.83 -8.99
N ASN A 59 6.05 21.76 -9.11
CA ASN A 59 5.11 22.11 -8.03
C ASN A 59 4.22 20.94 -7.57
N ALA A 60 4.58 19.70 -7.89
CA ALA A 60 3.85 18.52 -7.46
C ALA A 60 4.76 17.41 -6.92
N VAL A 61 4.35 16.82 -5.79
CA VAL A 61 5.01 15.69 -5.14
C VAL A 61 3.97 14.63 -4.80
N LEU A 62 4.23 13.38 -5.16
CA LEU A 62 3.38 12.24 -4.85
C LEU A 62 3.63 11.77 -3.41
N ALA A 63 2.58 11.42 -2.69
CA ALA A 63 2.68 10.82 -1.36
C ALA A 63 1.95 9.48 -1.32
N GLY A 64 2.47 8.54 -0.54
CA GLY A 64 1.79 7.30 -0.22
C GLY A 64 2.53 6.04 -0.67
N CYS A 65 1.79 4.94 -0.74
CA CYS A 65 2.36 3.60 -0.84
C CYS A 65 2.84 3.21 -2.24
N GLY A 66 2.75 4.08 -3.26
CA GLY A 66 3.18 3.78 -4.64
C GLY A 66 4.56 4.32 -5.01
N THR A 67 5.18 5.06 -4.10
CA THR A 67 6.46 5.73 -4.33
C THR A 67 7.43 5.46 -3.17
N THR A 68 8.68 5.89 -3.28
CA THR A 68 9.63 5.89 -2.17
C THR A 68 9.00 6.59 -0.95
N PRO A 69 9.08 5.99 0.26
CA PRO A 69 9.91 4.84 0.65
C PRO A 69 9.28 3.45 0.45
N GLY A 70 7.97 3.30 0.34
CA GLY A 70 7.40 1.95 0.28
C GLY A 70 5.91 1.85 0.63
N VAL A 71 5.41 0.62 0.56
CA VAL A 71 4.12 0.21 1.13
C VAL A 71 4.27 -0.16 2.61
N GLY A 72 3.18 -0.01 3.37
CA GLY A 72 3.13 -0.22 4.83
C GLY A 72 2.79 1.05 5.60
N VAL A 73 2.13 0.93 6.75
CA VAL A 73 1.69 2.10 7.53
C VAL A 73 2.85 3.05 7.88
N PRO A 74 4.01 2.58 8.40
CA PRO A 74 5.12 3.48 8.74
C PRO A 74 5.70 4.19 7.52
N THR A 75 5.89 3.48 6.41
CA THR A 75 6.49 4.01 5.17
C THR A 75 5.57 4.99 4.46
N VAL A 76 4.26 4.78 4.49
CA VAL A 76 3.25 5.72 3.95
C VAL A 76 3.22 7.02 4.73
N LEU A 77 3.27 6.96 6.07
CA LEU A 77 3.34 8.16 6.91
C LEU A 77 4.62 8.95 6.66
N LEU A 78 5.77 8.27 6.54
CA LEU A 78 7.03 8.91 6.16
C LEU A 78 6.98 9.53 4.76
N SER A 79 6.36 8.85 3.79
CA SER A 79 6.13 9.40 2.45
C SER A 79 5.39 10.74 2.52
N GLY A 80 4.29 10.79 3.27
CA GLY A 80 3.49 12.01 3.48
C GLY A 80 4.29 13.13 4.14
N LYS A 81 5.02 12.84 5.22
CA LYS A 81 5.90 13.81 5.90
C LYS A 81 6.94 14.39 4.94
N LEU A 82 7.61 13.54 4.15
CA LEU A 82 8.63 13.96 3.19
C LEU A 82 8.06 14.72 1.99
N ALA A 83 6.83 14.43 1.58
CA ALA A 83 6.14 15.20 0.54
C ALA A 83 5.75 16.59 1.04
N ALA A 84 5.17 16.68 2.25
CA ALA A 84 4.84 17.94 2.90
C ALA A 84 6.07 18.83 3.08
N ALA A 85 7.17 18.27 3.60
CA ALA A 85 8.43 19.00 3.76
C ALA A 85 8.96 19.59 2.45
N ARG A 86 8.83 18.90 1.32
CA ARG A 86 9.24 19.43 0.01
C ARG A 86 8.41 20.62 -0.45
N ILE A 87 7.12 20.65 -0.09
CA ILE A 87 6.22 21.76 -0.43
C ILE A 87 6.46 22.95 0.51
N THR A 88 6.69 22.70 1.81
CA THR A 88 6.78 23.75 2.83
C THR A 88 8.20 24.21 3.15
N GLY A 89 9.23 23.59 2.55
CA GLY A 89 10.64 23.95 2.78
C GLY A 89 11.32 23.25 3.96
N GLY A 90 10.72 22.18 4.51
CA GLY A 90 11.25 21.39 5.63
C GLY A 90 11.27 22.13 6.97
N PRO A 91 11.49 21.42 8.09
CA PRO A 91 11.93 22.10 9.30
C PRO A 91 13.28 22.77 9.03
N ARG A 92 13.44 24.01 9.51
CA ARG A 92 14.75 24.66 9.59
C ARG A 92 15.65 23.91 10.57
#